data_AF-A0A2M7AK37-F1
#
_entry.id   AF-A0A2M7AK37-F1
#
_cell.length_a   1.000
_cell.length_b   1.000
_cell.length_c   1.000
_cell.angle_alpha   90.00
_cell.angle_beta   90.00
_cell.angle_gamma   90.00
#
_symmetry.space_group_name_H-M   'P 1'
#
loop_
_entity.id
_entity.type
_entity.pdbx_description
1 polymer ?
#
loop_
_entity_poly.entity_id
_entity_poly.type
_entity_poly.pdbx_seq_one_letter_code
_entity_poly.pdbx_strand_id
1 'polypeptide(L)'
;MNNLILVKKRWQKSNLPPVFYHTTFIESAPLILKEQKVVANKGKSICKEKNGMVSLSDRISKGNIEFFGNVVFEFYAISIYMKNKLIVPRNYGSSSDISKYEEKPLFENEWVIPKGLKFDSADINEVLLITSRHLKESAFKNVVRVLKNKSIEHIFLSERTLPDNNVTDMTSYILRMRSWKKFNKVAKYV
;
A
#
# COMPACT_ATOMS: atom_id res chain seq x y z
N MET A 1 -25.08 -16.61 6.57
CA MET A 1 -23.91 -15.96 7.22
C MET A 1 -23.55 -14.73 6.38
N ASN A 2 -23.36 -13.55 6.98
CA ASN A 2 -23.05 -12.33 6.22
C ASN A 2 -21.78 -12.54 5.37
N ASN A 3 -21.83 -12.24 4.07
CA ASN A 3 -20.70 -12.39 3.14
C ASN A 3 -19.43 -11.69 3.65
N LEU A 4 -19.59 -10.56 4.36
CA LEU A 4 -18.48 -9.84 5.01
C LEU A 4 -17.77 -10.69 6.07
N ILE A 5 -18.54 -11.40 6.91
CA ILE A 5 -17.99 -12.26 7.98
C ILE A 5 -17.22 -13.43 7.36
N LEU A 6 -17.74 -13.99 6.26
CA LEU A 6 -17.08 -15.08 5.55
C LEU A 6 -15.76 -14.64 4.91
N VAL A 7 -15.76 -13.50 4.20
CA VAL A 7 -14.55 -12.91 3.61
C VAL A 7 -13.51 -12.63 4.68
N LYS A 8 -13.90 -11.98 5.79
CA LYS A 8 -13.01 -11.68 6.93
C LYS A 8 -12.38 -12.96 7.51
N LYS A 9 -13.19 -13.97 7.82
CA LYS A 9 -12.72 -15.25 8.37
C LYS A 9 -11.75 -15.97 7.43
N ARG A 10 -12.01 -15.92 6.12
CA ARG A 10 -11.14 -16.55 5.10
C ARG A 10 -9.84 -15.79 4.90
N TRP A 11 -9.89 -14.46 4.84
CA TRP A 11 -8.71 -13.60 4.73
C TRP A 11 -7.74 -13.85 5.88
N GLN A 12 -8.27 -13.89 7.12
CA GLN A 12 -7.52 -14.23 8.32
C GLN A 12 -6.93 -15.65 8.25
N LYS A 13 -7.72 -16.66 7.88
CA LYS A 13 -7.24 -18.05 7.71
C LYS A 13 -6.18 -18.23 6.62
N SER A 14 -6.13 -17.30 5.67
CA SER A 14 -5.16 -17.29 4.58
C SER A 14 -3.90 -16.50 4.95
N ASN A 15 -3.74 -15.97 6.16
CA ASN A 15 -2.55 -15.19 6.56
C ASN A 15 -2.21 -14.07 5.55
N LEU A 16 -3.24 -13.40 5.03
CA LEU A 16 -3.08 -12.25 4.16
C LEU A 16 -2.91 -10.97 5.00
N PRO A 17 -2.26 -9.91 4.46
CA PRO A 17 -2.01 -8.68 5.20
C PRO A 17 -3.30 -8.05 5.77
N PRO A 18 -3.30 -7.58 7.03
CA PRO A 18 -4.46 -6.93 7.63
C PRO A 18 -4.66 -5.50 7.11
N VAL A 19 -3.60 -4.88 6.61
CA VAL A 19 -3.56 -3.50 6.12
C VAL A 19 -2.80 -3.39 4.81
N PHE A 20 -3.13 -2.35 4.04
CA PHE A 20 -2.40 -1.94 2.85
C PHE A 20 -1.93 -0.50 3.01
N TYR A 21 -0.69 -0.24 2.64
CA TYR A 21 -0.05 1.06 2.66
C TYR A 21 0.00 1.64 1.26
N HIS A 22 -0.51 2.86 1.09
CA HIS A 22 -0.27 3.64 -0.11
C HIS A 22 0.59 4.86 0.22
N THR A 23 1.77 4.93 -0.38
CA THR A 23 2.68 6.05 -0.22
C THR A 23 2.45 7.11 -1.31
N THR A 24 2.45 8.37 -0.91
CA THR A 24 2.32 9.51 -1.80
C THR A 24 3.10 10.73 -1.29
N PHE A 25 3.19 11.78 -2.10
CA PHE A 25 3.81 13.05 -1.73
C PHE A 25 2.82 14.00 -1.03
N ILE A 26 3.33 14.91 -0.19
CA ILE A 26 2.53 15.94 0.53
C ILE A 26 1.59 16.67 -0.43
N GLU A 27 2.07 17.01 -1.63
CA GLU A 27 1.34 17.78 -2.62
C GLU A 27 0.11 17.03 -3.16
N SER A 28 0.19 15.70 -3.20
CA SER A 28 -0.87 14.83 -3.75
C SER A 28 -1.89 14.42 -2.71
N ALA A 29 -1.49 14.32 -1.43
CA ALA A 29 -2.35 13.81 -0.35
C ALA A 29 -3.69 14.56 -0.17
N PRO A 30 -3.76 15.92 -0.22
CA PRO A 30 -5.03 16.63 -0.10
C PRO A 30 -6.02 16.29 -1.21
N LEU A 31 -5.53 16.12 -2.45
CA LEU A 31 -6.37 15.77 -3.58
C LEU A 31 -6.88 14.32 -3.46
N ILE A 32 -6.01 13.39 -3.09
CA ILE A 32 -6.37 11.99 -2.82
C ILE A 32 -7.46 11.89 -1.74
N LEU A 33 -7.32 12.65 -0.64
CA LEU A 33 -8.31 12.69 0.44
C LEU A 33 -9.63 13.34 0.02
N LYS A 34 -9.58 14.34 -0.87
CA LYS A 34 -10.76 15.05 -1.38
C LYS A 34 -11.54 14.17 -2.35
N GLU A 35 -10.86 13.56 -3.31
CA GLU A 35 -11.47 12.70 -4.34
C GLU A 35 -11.73 11.27 -3.84
N GLN A 36 -11.14 10.90 -2.70
CA GLN A 36 -11.15 9.55 -2.12
C GLN A 36 -10.77 8.47 -3.15
N LYS A 37 -9.71 8.79 -3.91
CA LYS A 37 -9.24 7.98 -5.02
C LYS A 37 -7.74 8.17 -5.23
N VAL A 38 -7.07 7.08 -5.59
CA VAL A 38 -5.73 7.10 -6.15
C VAL A 38 -5.81 6.70 -7.62
N VAL A 39 -5.12 7.45 -8.48
CA VAL A 39 -5.07 7.16 -9.92
C VAL A 39 -3.71 6.54 -10.25
N ALA A 40 -3.72 5.50 -11.09
CA ALA A 40 -2.50 4.85 -11.55
C ALA A 40 -1.56 5.84 -12.24
N ASN A 41 -0.26 5.58 -12.12
CA ASN A 41 0.78 6.40 -12.73
C ASN A 41 0.62 6.43 -14.26
N LYS A 42 0.55 7.65 -14.80
CA LYS A 42 0.44 7.94 -16.23
C LYS A 42 1.78 8.26 -16.91
N GLY A 43 2.91 8.03 -16.24
CA GLY A 43 4.25 8.34 -16.73
C GLY A 43 4.75 9.75 -16.36
N LYS A 44 4.17 10.36 -15.33
CA LYS A 44 4.58 11.69 -14.81
C LYS A 44 5.01 11.66 -13.34
N SER A 45 5.15 10.48 -12.74
CA SER A 45 5.71 10.33 -11.39
C SER A 45 7.24 10.28 -11.44
N ILE A 46 7.88 10.11 -10.28
CA ILE A 46 9.32 9.90 -10.13
C ILE A 46 9.85 8.80 -11.07
N CYS A 47 9.12 7.69 -11.20
CA CYS A 47 9.54 6.60 -12.09
C CYS A 47 9.43 6.96 -13.59
N LYS A 48 8.70 8.03 -13.96
CA LYS A 48 8.38 8.49 -15.34
C LYS A 48 7.78 7.47 -16.30
N GLU A 49 7.78 6.19 -15.96
CA GLU A 49 7.21 5.11 -16.74
C GLU A 49 5.71 4.96 -16.48
N LYS A 50 4.93 4.85 -17.55
CA LYS A 50 3.51 4.55 -17.47
C LYS A 50 3.32 3.07 -17.18
N ASN A 51 3.09 2.72 -15.92
CA ASN A 51 2.86 1.33 -15.51
C ASN A 51 1.37 0.96 -15.38
N GLY A 52 0.45 1.94 -15.38
CA GLY A 52 -1.00 1.70 -15.39
C GLY A 52 -1.57 1.06 -14.10
N MET A 53 -0.78 1.00 -13.03
CA MET A 53 -1.15 0.40 -11.75
C MET A 53 -1.03 1.42 -10.60
N VAL A 54 -1.81 1.22 -9.54
CA VAL A 54 -1.51 1.79 -8.22
C VAL A 54 -0.83 0.70 -7.39
N SER A 55 0.26 1.06 -6.74
CA SER A 55 0.99 0.18 -5.82
C SER A 55 0.46 0.37 -4.39
N LEU A 56 0.30 -0.76 -3.72
CA LEU A 56 -0.05 -0.89 -2.32
C LEU A 56 1.00 -1.80 -1.68
N SER A 57 1.68 -1.31 -0.67
CA SER A 57 2.62 -2.11 0.10
C SER A 57 1.89 -2.77 1.26
N ASP A 58 2.40 -3.88 1.78
CA ASP A 58 1.95 -4.43 3.07
C ASP A 58 2.96 -4.18 4.20
N ARG A 59 3.98 -3.37 3.91
CA ARG A 59 4.99 -2.87 4.84
C ARG A 59 5.43 -1.46 4.45
N ILE A 60 6.10 -0.76 5.36
CA ILE A 60 6.73 0.52 5.08
C ILE A 60 8.23 0.36 5.26
N SER A 61 9.02 0.76 4.28
CA SER A 61 10.47 0.87 4.38
C SER A 61 10.97 2.21 3.87
N LYS A 62 12.24 2.53 4.18
CA LYS A 62 12.86 3.79 3.77
C LYS A 62 12.80 4.03 2.26
N GLY A 63 13.04 3.01 1.44
CA GLY A 63 12.98 3.17 -0.01
C GLY A 63 11.61 3.56 -0.51
N ASN A 64 10.55 3.00 0.07
CA ASN A 64 9.18 3.36 -0.30
C ASN A 64 8.97 4.86 -0.12
N ILE A 65 9.49 5.39 0.99
CA ILE A 65 9.38 6.80 1.31
C ILE A 65 10.24 7.66 0.39
N GLU A 66 11.47 7.23 0.14
CA GLU A 66 12.42 7.93 -0.74
C GLU A 66 11.87 8.09 -2.16
N PHE A 67 11.25 7.04 -2.72
CA PHE A 67 10.79 7.03 -4.11
C PHE A 67 9.33 7.45 -4.31
N PHE A 68 8.46 7.23 -3.32
CA PHE A 68 7.01 7.41 -3.50
C PHE A 68 6.40 8.47 -2.59
N GLY A 69 7.19 9.04 -1.68
CA GLY A 69 6.82 10.21 -0.90
C GLY A 69 6.64 9.93 0.59
N ASN A 70 6.17 10.94 1.30
CA ASN A 70 6.29 11.08 2.75
C ASN A 70 4.92 11.12 3.46
N VAL A 71 3.84 10.85 2.74
CA VAL A 71 2.51 10.61 3.30
C VAL A 71 2.12 9.18 3.00
N VAL A 72 1.81 8.39 4.02
CA VAL A 72 1.38 7.00 3.87
C VAL A 72 -0.05 6.87 4.37
N PHE A 73 -0.95 6.41 3.52
CA PHE A 73 -2.29 5.98 3.91
C PHE A 73 -2.24 4.52 4.34
N GLU A 74 -2.54 4.24 5.61
CA GLU A 74 -2.81 2.88 6.06
C GLU A 74 -4.30 2.57 5.88
N PHE A 75 -4.59 1.64 4.99
CA PHE A 75 -5.94 1.19 4.72
C PHE A 75 -6.26 -0.16 5.36
N TYR A 76 -7.50 -0.33 5.80
CA TYR A 76 -8.03 -1.63 6.16
C TYR A 76 -8.16 -2.55 4.92
N ALA A 77 -7.34 -3.59 4.85
CA ALA A 77 -7.15 -4.39 3.64
C ALA A 77 -8.44 -5.05 3.12
N ILE A 78 -9.28 -5.56 4.03
CA ILE A 78 -10.52 -6.24 3.66
C ILE A 78 -11.53 -5.25 3.06
N SER A 79 -11.68 -4.05 3.64
CA SER A 79 -12.60 -3.05 3.08
C SER A 79 -12.15 -2.61 1.70
N ILE A 80 -10.84 -2.34 1.56
CA ILE A 80 -10.23 -1.98 0.28
C ILE A 80 -10.42 -3.08 -0.76
N TYR A 81 -10.18 -4.34 -0.42
CA TYR A 81 -10.39 -5.47 -1.32
C TYR A 81 -11.84 -5.56 -1.81
N MET A 82 -12.82 -5.39 -0.91
CA MET A 82 -14.23 -5.47 -1.25
C MET A 82 -14.66 -4.39 -2.26
N LYS A 83 -14.11 -3.17 -2.12
CA LYS A 83 -14.35 -2.06 -3.05
C LYS A 83 -13.54 -2.18 -4.34
N ASN A 84 -12.46 -2.95 -4.31
CA ASN A 84 -11.48 -3.04 -5.37
C ASN A 84 -11.08 -4.50 -5.64
N LYS A 85 -12.01 -5.29 -6.20
CA LYS A 85 -11.84 -6.74 -6.40
C LYS A 85 -10.64 -7.16 -7.26
N LEU A 86 -10.03 -6.23 -7.99
CA LEU A 86 -8.87 -6.46 -8.87
C LEU A 86 -7.52 -6.34 -8.16
N ILE A 87 -7.50 -6.11 -6.84
CA ILE A 87 -6.27 -6.13 -6.06
C ILE A 87 -5.66 -7.53 -6.12
N VAL A 88 -4.41 -7.59 -6.55
CA VAL A 88 -3.63 -8.84 -6.62
C VAL A 88 -2.19 -8.55 -6.17
N PRO A 89 -1.51 -9.52 -5.56
CA PRO A 89 -0.09 -9.39 -5.30
C PRO A 89 0.66 -9.34 -6.64
N ARG A 90 1.61 -8.42 -6.77
CA ARG A 90 2.40 -8.23 -7.98
C ARG A 90 3.36 -9.39 -8.12
N ASN A 91 3.35 -10.02 -9.30
CA ASN A 91 4.26 -11.10 -9.63
C ASN A 91 5.42 -10.57 -10.48
N TYR A 92 6.59 -10.35 -9.88
CA TYR A 92 7.81 -9.94 -10.60
C TYR A 92 8.48 -11.08 -11.39
N GLY A 93 7.88 -12.28 -11.37
CA GLY A 93 8.45 -13.52 -11.87
C GLY A 93 9.27 -14.19 -10.77
N SER A 94 8.99 -15.47 -10.51
CA SER A 94 9.77 -16.28 -9.60
C SER A 94 11.09 -16.66 -10.25
N SER A 95 12.15 -15.88 -10.02
CA SER A 95 13.48 -16.48 -10.03
C SER A 95 13.64 -17.19 -8.69
N SER A 96 13.81 -18.52 -8.69
CA SER A 96 14.29 -19.25 -7.51
C SER A 96 15.78 -19.02 -7.26
N ASP A 97 16.44 -18.35 -8.21
CA ASP A 97 17.84 -17.99 -8.16
C ASP A 97 17.97 -16.62 -7.48
N ILE A 98 18.37 -16.68 -6.20
CA ILE A 98 18.60 -15.53 -5.32
C ILE A 98 19.76 -14.65 -5.81
N SER A 99 20.64 -15.15 -6.69
CA SER A 99 21.73 -14.35 -7.25
C SER A 99 21.24 -13.27 -8.21
N LYS A 100 20.06 -13.46 -8.82
CA LYS A 100 19.41 -12.48 -9.71
C LYS A 100 18.54 -11.47 -8.96
N TYR A 101 18.65 -11.44 -7.63
CA TYR A 101 17.89 -10.56 -6.77
C TYR A 101 18.21 -9.07 -7.04
N GLU A 102 19.48 -8.75 -7.31
CA GLU A 102 19.89 -7.37 -7.64
C GLU A 102 19.47 -6.93 -9.06
N GLU A 103 19.25 -7.87 -9.98
CA GLU A 103 18.83 -7.58 -11.38
C GLU A 103 17.36 -7.17 -11.49
N LYS A 104 16.53 -7.61 -10.53
CA LYS A 104 15.13 -7.21 -10.38
C LYS A 104 14.94 -6.81 -8.94
N PRO A 105 15.31 -5.58 -8.56
CA PRO A 105 15.12 -5.16 -7.19
C PRO A 105 13.62 -5.26 -6.94
N LEU A 106 13.24 -6.26 -6.14
CA LEU A 106 11.89 -6.50 -5.68
C LEU A 106 11.67 -5.41 -4.64
N PHE A 107 11.56 -4.17 -5.13
CA PHE A 107 11.64 -2.97 -4.31
C PHE A 107 10.64 -3.07 -3.18
N GLU A 108 9.48 -3.71 -3.40
CA GLU A 108 8.48 -3.91 -2.38
C GLU A 108 7.67 -5.19 -2.58
N ASN A 109 7.09 -5.69 -1.48
CA ASN A 109 6.02 -6.66 -1.53
C ASN A 109 4.75 -5.95 -1.99
N GLU A 110 4.66 -5.70 -3.29
CA GLU A 110 3.60 -4.87 -3.85
C GLU A 110 2.34 -5.68 -4.11
N TRP A 111 1.21 -5.09 -3.75
CA TRP A 111 -0.11 -5.38 -4.24
C TRP A 111 -0.45 -4.32 -5.28
N VAL A 112 -1.03 -4.73 -6.40
CA VAL A 112 -1.37 -3.83 -7.49
C VAL A 112 -2.85 -3.86 -7.77
N ILE A 113 -3.33 -2.67 -8.16
CA ILE A 113 -4.66 -2.49 -8.70
C ILE A 113 -4.58 -1.75 -10.03
N PRO A 114 -5.23 -2.25 -11.10
CA PRO A 114 -5.23 -1.59 -12.38
C PRO A 114 -6.05 -0.30 -12.34
N LYS A 115 -5.56 0.73 -13.05
CA LYS A 115 -6.21 2.03 -13.30
C LYS A 115 -6.35 2.95 -12.08
N GLY A 116 -6.73 2.46 -10.91
CA GLY A 116 -6.89 3.28 -9.71
C GLY A 116 -7.59 2.60 -8.56
N LEU A 117 -7.35 3.12 -7.36
CA LEU A 117 -7.92 2.70 -6.08
C LEU A 117 -9.04 3.65 -5.69
N LYS A 118 -10.21 3.11 -5.31
CA LYS A 118 -11.28 3.87 -4.66
C LYS A 118 -11.37 3.49 -3.19
N PHE A 119 -11.67 4.45 -2.34
CA PHE A 119 -11.83 4.22 -0.90
C PHE A 119 -12.81 5.24 -0.31
N ASP A 120 -13.23 5.04 0.93
CA ASP A 120 -13.92 6.03 1.75
C ASP A 120 -13.01 6.41 2.94
N SER A 121 -13.32 7.52 3.62
CA SER A 121 -12.55 7.93 4.80
C SER A 121 -12.52 6.87 5.90
N ALA A 122 -13.59 6.08 6.03
CA ALA A 122 -13.67 4.97 6.98
C ALA A 122 -12.81 3.75 6.61
N ASP A 123 -12.24 3.72 5.40
CA ASP A 123 -11.28 2.66 5.02
C ASP A 123 -9.85 2.97 5.46
N ILE A 124 -9.57 4.23 5.82
CA ILE A 124 -8.27 4.65 6.34
C ILE A 124 -8.28 4.37 7.84
N ASN A 125 -7.37 3.52 8.29
CA ASN A 125 -7.11 3.36 9.71
C ASN A 125 -6.42 4.60 10.24
N GLU A 126 -5.31 4.96 9.60
CA GLU A 126 -4.43 6.05 10.02
C GLU A 126 -3.63 6.58 8.84
N VAL A 127 -3.18 7.84 8.94
CA VAL A 127 -2.22 8.43 7.99
C VAL A 127 -0.90 8.72 8.67
N LEU A 128 0.17 8.15 8.14
CA LEU A 128 1.52 8.33 8.64
C LEU A 128 2.19 9.48 7.87
N LEU A 129 2.69 10.47 8.60
CA LEU A 129 3.36 11.64 8.05
C LEU A 129 4.85 11.52 8.34
N ILE A 130 5.64 11.21 7.33
CA ILE A 130 7.04 10.84 7.47
C ILE A 130 7.93 12.09 7.43
N THR A 131 8.50 12.43 8.58
CA THR A 131 9.45 13.53 8.73
C THR A 131 10.88 13.08 8.43
N SER A 132 11.69 13.98 7.90
CA SER A 132 13.11 13.75 7.65
C SER A 132 13.93 14.95 8.09
N ARG A 133 15.26 14.89 7.91
CA ARG A 133 16.15 16.03 8.17
C ARG A 133 15.71 17.30 7.42
N HIS A 134 15.16 17.12 6.22
CA HIS A 134 14.77 18.22 5.32
C HIS A 134 13.27 18.50 5.33
N LEU A 135 12.48 17.64 5.97
CA LEU A 135 11.03 17.70 5.93
C LEU A 135 10.46 17.64 7.35
N LYS A 136 10.17 18.81 7.91
CA LYS A 136 9.63 18.97 9.27
C LYS A 136 8.10 18.86 9.27
N GLU A 137 7.50 18.61 10.43
CA GLU A 137 6.05 18.51 10.62
C GLU A 137 5.27 19.69 10.03
N SER A 138 5.83 20.91 10.11
CA SER A 138 5.22 22.12 9.56
C SER A 138 4.94 22.05 8.06
N ALA A 139 5.72 21.26 7.30
CA ALA A 139 5.49 21.05 5.87
C ALA A 139 4.14 20.35 5.59
N PHE A 140 3.64 19.58 6.56
CA PHE A 140 2.39 18.81 6.44
C PHE A 140 1.14 19.59 6.88
N LYS A 141 1.27 20.88 7.24
CA LYS A 141 0.16 21.69 7.79
C LYS A 141 -1.14 21.59 6.96
N ASN A 142 -1.02 21.61 5.63
CA ASN A 142 -2.17 21.49 4.74
C ASN A 142 -2.82 20.11 4.79
N VAL A 143 -2.02 19.04 4.80
CA VAL A 143 -2.51 17.65 4.90
C VAL A 143 -3.17 17.42 6.25
N VAL A 144 -2.52 17.82 7.34
CA VAL A 144 -3.05 17.73 8.72
C VAL A 144 -4.41 18.42 8.84
N ARG A 145 -4.57 19.61 8.26
CA ARG A 145 -5.86 20.32 8.24
C ARG A 145 -6.95 19.50 7.56
N VAL A 146 -6.66 18.87 6.41
CA VAL A 146 -7.62 18.03 5.69
C VAL A 146 -7.98 16.77 6.48
N LEU A 147 -6.99 16.13 7.11
CA LEU A 147 -7.19 14.94 7.94
C LEU A 147 -8.09 15.24 9.15
N LYS A 148 -7.81 16.33 9.88
CA LYS A 148 -8.63 16.77 11.02
C LYS A 148 -10.07 17.06 10.61
N ASN A 149 -10.28 17.76 9.48
CA ASN A 149 -11.62 18.05 8.97
C ASN A 149 -12.42 16.80 8.58
N LYS A 150 -11.73 15.69 8.28
CA LYS A 150 -12.33 14.40 7.94
C LYS A 150 -12.34 13.41 9.11
N SER A 151 -11.91 13.84 10.29
CA SER A 151 -11.77 12.99 11.48
C SER A 151 -10.91 11.74 11.23
N ILE A 152 -9.83 11.89 10.45
CA ILE A 152 -8.88 10.81 10.16
C ILE A 152 -7.68 10.95 11.10
N GLU A 153 -7.34 9.86 11.79
CA GLU A 153 -6.17 9.78 12.67
C GLU A 153 -4.87 9.91 11.88
N HIS A 154 -3.86 10.52 12.51
CA HIS A 154 -2.53 10.65 11.92
C HIS A 154 -1.45 10.73 12.99
N ILE A 155 -0.28 10.21 12.64
CA ILE A 155 0.94 10.33 13.44
C ILE A 155 2.10 10.80 12.59
N PHE A 156 3.02 11.50 13.24
CA PHE A 156 4.32 11.81 12.66
C PHE A 156 5.31 10.69 13.00
N LEU A 157 6.02 10.20 12.00
CA LEU A 157 7.10 9.24 12.16
C LEU A 157 8.38 9.82 11.57
N SER A 158 9.54 9.49 12.13
CA SER A 158 10.81 9.85 11.52
C SER A 158 11.20 8.80 10.48
N GLU A 159 11.66 9.22 9.31
CA GLU A 159 12.28 8.35 8.31
C GLU A 159 13.38 7.45 8.92
N ARG A 160 14.08 7.95 9.94
CA ARG A 160 15.12 7.20 10.66
C ARG A 160 14.61 5.97 11.39
N THR A 161 13.33 5.93 11.77
CA THR A 161 12.73 4.77 12.46
C THR A 161 12.20 3.72 11.49
N LEU A 162 12.16 4.03 10.18
CA LEU A 162 11.70 3.07 9.19
C LEU A 162 12.78 2.01 8.94
N PRO A 163 12.39 0.75 8.72
CA PRO A 163 13.35 -0.27 8.33
C PRO A 163 13.94 0.09 6.95
N ASP A 164 15.21 -0.24 6.75
CA ASP A 164 15.82 -0.16 5.42
C ASP A 164 15.08 -1.10 4.45
N ASN A 165 15.38 -0.96 3.16
CA ASN A 165 14.93 -1.89 2.11
C ASN A 165 15.64 -3.24 2.25
N ASN A 166 15.55 -3.87 3.41
CA ASN A 166 16.07 -5.21 3.57
C ASN A 166 15.14 -6.17 2.82
N VAL A 167 15.71 -6.62 1.71
CA VAL A 167 15.45 -7.75 0.82
C VAL A 167 14.90 -9.02 1.50
N THR A 168 15.07 -9.13 2.80
CA THR A 168 15.15 -10.37 3.57
C THR A 168 13.86 -11.16 3.72
N ASP A 169 12.77 -10.81 3.02
CA ASP A 169 11.51 -11.55 3.19
C ASP A 169 10.85 -12.02 1.90
N MET A 170 11.69 -12.55 1.00
CA MET A 170 11.25 -13.36 -0.14
C MET A 170 10.37 -14.55 0.32
N THR A 171 10.64 -15.09 1.50
CA THR A 171 9.82 -16.14 2.13
C THR A 171 8.39 -15.67 2.36
N SER A 172 8.18 -14.54 3.04
CA SER A 172 6.83 -13.98 3.22
C SER A 172 6.20 -13.57 1.90
N TYR A 173 6.98 -13.09 0.92
CA TYR A 173 6.46 -12.81 -0.42
C TYR A 173 5.88 -14.08 -1.08
N ILE A 174 6.64 -15.17 -1.11
CA ILE A 174 6.20 -16.45 -1.68
C ILE A 174 5.00 -17.01 -0.90
N LEU A 175 5.06 -16.95 0.44
CA LEU A 175 3.95 -17.38 1.30
C LEU A 175 2.67 -16.58 1.03
N ARG A 176 2.76 -15.26 0.87
CA ARG A 176 1.62 -14.40 0.49
C ARG A 176 1.08 -14.77 -0.89
N MET A 177 1.93 -14.95 -1.89
CA MET A 177 1.52 -15.37 -3.24
C MET A 177 0.76 -16.70 -3.21
N ARG A 178 1.26 -17.69 -2.46
CA ARG A 178 0.60 -19.00 -2.29
C ARG A 178 -0.72 -18.87 -1.55
N SER A 179 -0.73 -18.09 -0.47
CA SER A 179 -1.89 -17.80 0.35
C SER A 179 -3.00 -17.08 -0.42
N TRP A 180 -2.63 -16.11 -1.26
CA TRP A 180 -3.53 -15.42 -2.16
C TRP A 180 -4.16 -16.37 -3.17
N LYS A 181 -3.36 -17.23 -3.81
CA LYS A 181 -3.88 -18.26 -4.74
C LYS A 181 -4.91 -19.17 -4.03
N LYS A 182 -4.62 -19.59 -2.80
CA LYS A 182 -5.54 -20.38 -1.98
C LYS A 182 -6.83 -19.61 -1.65
N PHE A 183 -6.70 -18.36 -1.20
CA PHE A 183 -7.84 -17.48 -0.93
C PHE A 183 -8.70 -17.30 -2.18
N ASN A 184 -8.12 -16.85 -3.29
CA ASN A 184 -8.82 -16.54 -4.53
C ASN A 184 -9.50 -17.77 -5.15
N LYS A 185 -8.88 -18.96 -5.07
CA LYS A 185 -9.52 -20.21 -5.52
C LYS A 185 -10.85 -20.46 -4.79
N VAL A 186 -10.89 -20.17 -3.49
CA VAL A 186 -12.03 -20.50 -2.63
C VAL A 186 -13.03 -19.33 -2.54
N ALA A 187 -12.53 -18.08 -2.61
CA ALA A 187 -13.32 -16.86 -2.58
C ALA A 187 -14.21 -16.66 -3.81
N LYS A 188 -13.89 -17.28 -4.95
CA LYS A 188 -14.74 -17.27 -6.15
C LYS A 188 -16.11 -17.92 -5.96
N TYR A 189 -16.29 -18.73 -4.92
CA TYR A 189 -17.53 -19.48 -4.64
C TYR A 189 -18.35 -18.85 -3.50
N VAL A 190 -18.15 -17.56 -3.23
CA VAL A 190 -18.84 -16.75 -2.20
C VAL A 190 -19.37 -15.48 -2.85
#